data_AF-A0AAD9Q3B5-F1
#
_entry.id   AF-A0AAD9Q3B5-F1
#
_cell.length_a   1.000
_cell.length_b   1.000
_cell.length_c   1.000
_cell.angle_alpha   90.00
_cell.angle_beta   90.00
_cell.angle_gamma   90.00
#
_symmetry.space_group_name_H-M   'P 1'
#
loop_
_entity.id
_entity.type
_entity.pdbx_description
1 polymer ?
#
loop_
_entity_poly.entity_id
_entity_poly.type
_entity_poly.pdbx_seq_one_letter_code
_entity_poly.pdbx_strand_id
1 'polypeptide(L)'
;MPISENENNSNSAKWKGMFVPALRKVQSQVHPSLKVQDDALEYIESLIIQLLNHLCACQPRSVADVEERVNSTFPHPIDKWAIGDAQAAIEKGKKKSVVVLPADKVHPLIVKDILGFKVEFQVSLYIVAVMEYISADILKLAGNYVKNIRHVEITCQDIKVALFADKVLMDMFHPDEVETSVETETLISQAALTYDEVVHEMMHAEGQFIRELHMIIKVFRAPFVDAKELFTSDDIDRIFSNILDIYEFSVTFLGLLDAAVEVVDEGKQPAIGECFEEMAEGARFEVYDTYAREQTASVSKQYRHLGIGGKLSELLLRTPVSDYFKVRLDWFLLCLGTSGDRNLFNMAHVPQVF
;
A
#
# COMPACT_ATOMS: atom_id res chain seq x y z
N MET A 1 17.44 -6.75 9.00
CA MET A 1 17.36 -5.31 9.31
C MET A 1 16.56 -4.69 8.20
N PRO A 2 15.39 -4.11 8.51
CA PRO A 2 14.51 -3.48 7.53
C PRO A 2 15.20 -2.33 6.79
N ILE A 3 14.70 -1.99 5.58
CA ILE A 3 15.10 -0.79 4.81
C ILE A 3 14.50 0.49 5.42
N SER A 4 14.01 0.43 6.66
CA SER A 4 13.42 1.58 7.33
C SER A 4 14.48 2.65 7.65
N GLU A 5 13.99 3.88 7.59
CA GLU A 5 14.67 5.16 7.47
C GLU A 5 16.01 5.26 8.24
N ASN A 6 17.12 5.12 7.51
CA ASN A 6 18.37 5.73 7.94
C ASN A 6 18.29 7.23 7.66
N GLU A 7 17.79 7.99 8.63
CA GLU A 7 17.90 9.44 8.67
C GLU A 7 19.37 9.86 8.62
N ASN A 8 19.87 10.14 7.41
CA ASN A 8 21.02 11.01 7.20
C ASN A 8 20.56 12.21 6.37
N ASN A 9 19.83 13.10 7.04
CA ASN A 9 19.23 14.35 6.57
C ASN A 9 20.26 15.42 6.12
N SER A 10 21.47 15.03 5.72
CA SER A 10 22.56 15.94 5.31
C SER A 10 22.94 15.85 3.83
N ASN A 11 22.48 14.83 3.09
CA ASN A 11 22.87 14.60 1.68
C ASN A 11 21.74 14.72 0.64
N SER A 12 20.49 14.98 1.07
CA SER A 12 19.28 15.01 0.21
C SER A 12 19.44 15.87 -1.06
N ALA A 13 20.08 17.05 -0.96
CA ALA A 13 20.26 17.95 -2.09
C ALA A 13 21.20 17.42 -3.20
N LYS A 14 22.14 16.51 -2.88
CA LYS A 14 23.11 15.98 -3.87
C LYS A 14 22.51 14.87 -4.74
N TRP A 15 21.54 14.14 -4.20
CA TRP A 15 20.91 13.01 -4.89
C TRP A 15 19.68 13.44 -5.69
N LYS A 16 19.02 14.53 -5.28
CA LYS A 16 17.79 15.01 -5.93
C LYS A 16 17.98 15.26 -7.44
N GLY A 17 17.18 14.57 -8.24
CA GLY A 17 17.16 14.62 -9.70
C GLY A 17 18.32 13.90 -10.38
N MET A 18 19.21 13.22 -9.65
CA MET A 18 20.38 12.56 -10.23
C MET A 18 19.98 11.38 -11.13
N PHE A 19 18.99 10.62 -10.71
CA PHE A 19 18.57 9.37 -11.34
C PHE A 19 17.39 9.58 -12.30
N VAL A 20 16.59 10.63 -12.13
CA VAL A 20 15.42 10.93 -12.98
C VAL A 20 15.69 10.80 -14.50
N PRO A 21 16.79 11.35 -15.08
CA PRO A 21 17.06 11.20 -16.51
C PRO A 21 17.37 9.75 -16.93
N ALA A 22 17.98 8.97 -16.05
CA ALA A 22 18.28 7.56 -16.28
C ALA A 22 17.02 6.70 -16.12
N LEU A 23 16.22 6.95 -15.09
CA LEU A 23 14.94 6.28 -14.86
C LEU A 23 13.96 6.49 -16.01
N ARG A 24 13.93 7.68 -16.62
CA ARG A 24 13.14 7.91 -17.84
C ARG A 24 13.57 7.02 -19.01
N LYS A 25 14.88 6.81 -19.18
CA LYS A 25 15.41 5.91 -20.21
C LYS A 25 15.06 4.45 -19.89
N VAL A 26 15.18 4.02 -18.64
CA VAL A 26 14.75 2.69 -18.19
C VAL A 26 13.26 2.49 -18.48
N GLN A 27 12.41 3.47 -18.12
CA GLN A 27 10.98 3.43 -18.41
C GLN A 27 10.70 3.27 -19.91
N SER A 28 11.42 4.01 -20.76
CA SER A 28 11.28 3.91 -22.22
C SER A 28 11.74 2.56 -22.78
N GLN A 29 12.67 1.86 -22.12
CA GLN A 29 13.08 0.50 -22.50
C GLN A 29 12.01 -0.54 -22.12
N VAL A 30 11.40 -0.40 -20.93
CA VAL A 30 10.40 -1.34 -20.43
C VAL A 30 9.03 -1.11 -21.09
N HIS A 31 8.63 0.14 -21.25
CA HIS A 31 7.33 0.53 -21.82
C HIS A 31 7.44 1.71 -22.79
N PRO A 32 7.87 1.47 -24.05
CA PRO A 32 8.05 2.51 -25.07
C PRO A 32 6.79 3.30 -25.41
N SER A 33 5.61 2.73 -25.15
CA SER A 33 4.31 3.31 -25.48
C SER A 33 3.73 4.23 -24.41
N LEU A 34 4.31 4.25 -23.20
CA LEU A 34 3.79 5.01 -22.07
C LEU A 34 4.65 6.25 -21.82
N LYS A 35 4.02 7.33 -21.38
CA LYS A 35 4.70 8.47 -20.77
C LYS A 35 4.84 8.23 -19.26
N VAL A 36 5.74 8.97 -18.61
CA VAL A 36 5.91 8.94 -17.15
C VAL A 36 6.12 10.36 -16.65
N GLN A 37 5.41 10.71 -15.58
CA GLN A 37 5.50 12.02 -14.94
C GLN A 37 6.79 12.14 -14.11
N ASP A 38 7.27 13.37 -13.95
CA ASP A 38 8.54 13.65 -13.28
C ASP A 38 8.46 13.35 -11.79
N ASP A 39 7.32 13.65 -11.14
CA ASP A 39 7.04 13.32 -9.73
C ASP A 39 7.04 11.81 -9.47
N ALA A 40 6.58 11.01 -10.44
CA ALA A 40 6.62 9.55 -10.42
C ALA A 40 8.07 9.04 -10.42
N LEU A 41 8.93 9.65 -11.24
CA LEU A 41 10.35 9.31 -11.31
C LEU A 41 11.11 9.79 -10.06
N GLU A 42 10.75 10.95 -9.51
CA GLU A 42 11.29 11.45 -8.24
C GLU A 42 10.91 10.54 -7.06
N TYR A 43 9.70 9.96 -7.08
CA TYR A 43 9.31 8.96 -6.09
C TYR A 43 10.16 7.68 -6.19
N ILE A 44 10.33 7.12 -7.39
CA ILE A 44 11.23 5.96 -7.60
C ILE A 44 12.67 6.31 -7.20
N GLU A 45 13.13 7.52 -7.50
CA GLU A 45 14.45 8.00 -7.08
C GLU A 45 14.62 7.92 -5.56
N SER A 46 13.61 8.32 -4.78
CA SER A 46 13.67 8.20 -3.32
C SER A 46 13.81 6.75 -2.85
N LEU A 47 13.05 5.81 -3.43
CA LEU A 47 13.11 4.38 -3.11
C LEU A 47 14.48 3.78 -3.42
N ILE A 48 15.07 4.09 -4.58
CA ILE A 48 16.38 3.52 -4.94
C ILE A 48 17.53 4.14 -4.13
N ILE A 49 17.39 5.38 -3.65
CA ILE A 49 18.35 5.98 -2.71
C ILE A 49 18.25 5.29 -1.35
N GLN A 50 17.05 4.99 -0.86
CA GLN A 50 16.87 4.17 0.34
C GLN A 50 17.51 2.79 0.17
N LEU A 51 17.29 2.15 -0.97
CA LEU A 51 17.93 0.88 -1.32
C LEU A 51 19.46 0.97 -1.32
N LEU A 52 20.03 2.03 -1.91
CA LEU A 52 21.47 2.28 -1.89
C LEU A 52 22.01 2.36 -0.46
N ASN A 53 21.36 3.13 0.41
CA ASN A 53 21.77 3.24 1.81
C ASN A 53 21.69 1.89 2.53
N HIS A 54 20.65 1.11 2.28
CA HIS A 54 20.49 -0.24 2.85
C HIS A 54 21.56 -1.23 2.37
N LEU A 55 21.90 -1.21 1.09
CA LEU A 55 22.99 -2.02 0.53
C LEU A 55 24.35 -1.60 1.10
N CYS A 56 24.55 -0.31 1.36
CA CYS A 56 25.78 0.20 1.94
C CYS A 56 25.85 0.09 3.48
N ALA A 57 24.76 -0.24 4.17
CA ALA A 57 24.72 -0.33 5.63
C ALA A 57 25.68 -1.40 6.19
N CYS A 58 25.93 -2.48 5.45
CA CYS A 58 26.92 -3.50 5.81
C CYS A 58 28.38 -3.09 5.51
N GLN A 59 28.60 -1.88 5.02
CA GLN A 59 29.91 -1.37 4.59
C GLN A 59 30.65 -2.31 3.63
N PRO A 60 30.06 -2.64 2.47
CA PRO A 60 30.62 -3.62 1.54
C PRO A 60 32.01 -3.18 1.02
N ARG A 61 32.96 -4.12 1.06
CA ARG A 61 34.33 -3.94 0.55
C ARG A 61 34.56 -4.69 -0.75
N SER A 62 33.77 -5.71 -1.02
CA SER A 62 33.84 -6.54 -2.22
C SER A 62 32.48 -6.68 -2.90
N VAL A 63 32.46 -7.19 -4.14
CA VAL A 63 31.22 -7.56 -4.82
C VAL A 63 30.49 -8.68 -4.07
N ALA A 64 31.24 -9.63 -3.49
CA ALA A 64 30.67 -10.74 -2.73
C ALA A 64 29.91 -10.25 -1.48
N ASP A 65 30.39 -9.19 -0.83
CA ASP A 65 29.71 -8.60 0.32
C ASP A 65 28.34 -8.00 -0.07
N VAL A 66 28.25 -7.41 -1.27
CA VAL A 66 26.99 -6.88 -1.82
C VAL A 66 26.05 -8.04 -2.19
N GLU A 67 26.57 -9.10 -2.81
CA GLU A 67 25.78 -10.31 -3.13
C GLU A 67 25.21 -10.99 -1.89
N GLU A 68 26.01 -11.12 -0.82
CA GLU A 68 25.55 -11.64 0.46
C GLU A 68 24.47 -10.75 1.07
N ARG A 69 24.62 -9.42 0.97
CA ARG A 69 23.61 -8.46 1.42
C ARG A 69 22.30 -8.61 0.63
N VAL A 70 22.36 -8.75 -0.69
CA VAL A 70 21.17 -8.97 -1.53
C VAL A 70 20.48 -10.29 -1.16
N ASN A 71 21.22 -11.40 -1.09
CA ASN A 71 20.67 -12.71 -0.72
C ASN A 71 20.02 -12.75 0.66
N SER A 72 20.53 -11.95 1.62
CA SER A 72 20.04 -11.94 2.99
C SER A 72 18.90 -10.95 3.25
N THR A 73 18.63 -10.02 2.33
CA THR A 73 17.65 -8.95 2.55
C THR A 73 16.58 -8.82 1.48
N PHE A 74 16.81 -9.31 0.26
CA PHE A 74 15.82 -9.23 -0.80
C PHE A 74 14.90 -10.46 -0.74
N PRO A 75 13.58 -10.27 -0.90
CA PRO A 75 12.65 -11.39 -0.92
C PRO A 75 12.79 -12.23 -2.19
N HIS A 76 12.42 -13.51 -2.08
CA HIS A 76 12.45 -14.44 -3.22
C HIS A 76 11.26 -14.17 -4.15
N PRO A 77 11.42 -14.12 -5.50
CA PRO A 77 12.60 -14.45 -6.30
C PRO A 77 13.49 -13.27 -6.76
N ILE A 78 13.22 -12.06 -6.26
CA ILE A 78 13.93 -10.84 -6.66
C ILE A 78 15.42 -10.93 -6.34
N ASP A 79 15.78 -11.55 -5.21
CA ASP A 79 17.16 -11.86 -4.81
C ASP A 79 18.00 -12.47 -5.94
N LYS A 80 17.52 -13.56 -6.54
CA LYS A 80 18.29 -14.31 -7.56
C LYS A 80 18.41 -13.56 -8.87
N TRP A 81 17.34 -12.87 -9.27
CA TRP A 81 17.33 -12.13 -10.53
C TRP A 81 18.19 -10.87 -10.44
N ALA A 82 18.14 -10.15 -9.31
CA ALA A 82 18.98 -8.98 -9.08
C ALA A 82 20.47 -9.34 -9.11
N ILE A 83 20.86 -10.46 -8.48
CA ILE A 83 22.25 -10.96 -8.51
C ILE A 83 22.68 -11.32 -9.94
N GLY A 84 21.84 -12.09 -10.66
CA GLY A 84 22.16 -12.51 -12.02
C GLY A 84 22.35 -11.32 -12.98
N ASP A 85 21.50 -10.29 -12.87
CA ASP A 85 21.59 -9.10 -13.69
C ASP A 85 22.83 -8.25 -13.34
N ALA A 86 23.10 -8.06 -12.04
CA ALA A 86 24.26 -7.33 -11.57
C ALA A 86 25.60 -8.01 -11.91
N GLN A 87 25.67 -9.35 -11.86
CA GLN A 87 26.82 -10.12 -12.33
C GLN A 87 27.04 -9.92 -13.84
N ALA A 88 25.98 -9.99 -14.64
CA ALA A 88 26.09 -9.75 -16.08
C ALA A 88 26.56 -8.32 -16.42
N ALA A 89 26.23 -7.34 -15.58
CA ALA A 89 26.68 -5.97 -15.75
C ALA A 89 28.19 -5.80 -15.53
N ILE A 90 28.77 -6.46 -14.53
CA ILE A 90 30.22 -6.38 -14.25
C ILE A 90 31.05 -7.18 -15.26
N GLU A 91 30.56 -8.33 -15.77
CA GLU A 91 31.26 -9.15 -16.76
C GLU A 91 31.44 -8.43 -18.11
N LYS A 92 30.48 -7.59 -18.50
CA LYS A 92 30.52 -6.83 -19.76
C LYS A 92 31.48 -5.61 -19.71
N GLY A 93 31.87 -5.17 -18.51
CA GLY A 93 32.87 -4.12 -18.27
C GLY A 93 32.49 -2.69 -18.72
N LYS A 94 33.30 -1.69 -18.30
CA LYS A 94 33.08 -0.24 -18.52
C LYS A 94 32.77 0.19 -19.97
N LYS A 95 33.24 -0.52 -20.98
CA LYS A 95 33.09 -0.14 -22.40
C LYS A 95 31.77 -0.62 -23.05
N LYS A 96 31.00 -1.47 -22.35
CA LYS A 96 29.70 -2.01 -22.82
C LYS A 96 28.66 -2.06 -21.70
N SER A 97 28.78 -1.20 -20.68
CA SER A 97 27.83 -1.12 -19.58
C SER A 97 26.42 -0.91 -20.13
N VAL A 98 25.57 -1.93 -19.96
CA VAL A 98 24.13 -1.87 -20.27
C VAL A 98 23.41 -1.00 -19.25
N VAL A 99 24.01 -0.83 -18.07
CA VAL A 99 23.52 -0.02 -16.96
C VAL A 99 23.40 1.44 -17.41
N VAL A 100 22.18 1.95 -17.37
CA VAL A 100 21.75 3.30 -17.71
C VAL A 100 21.99 4.29 -16.57
N LEU A 101 21.90 3.84 -15.32
CA LEU A 101 22.14 4.64 -14.13
C LEU A 101 23.59 5.14 -14.06
N PRO A 102 23.84 6.36 -13.55
CA PRO A 102 25.13 7.04 -13.67
C PRO A 102 26.18 6.55 -12.65
N ALA A 103 26.67 5.32 -12.80
CA ALA A 103 27.64 4.71 -11.86
C ALA A 103 28.91 5.55 -11.63
N ASP A 104 29.40 6.27 -12.65
CA ASP A 104 30.55 7.17 -12.52
C ASP A 104 30.29 8.36 -11.58
N LYS A 105 29.04 8.82 -11.46
CA LYS A 105 28.65 9.90 -10.54
C LYS A 105 28.35 9.36 -9.14
N VAL A 106 27.80 8.15 -9.06
CA VAL A 106 27.45 7.50 -7.78
C VAL A 106 28.71 7.02 -7.06
N HIS A 107 29.72 6.51 -7.77
CA HIS A 107 30.93 5.94 -7.18
C HIS A 107 31.67 6.90 -6.21
N PRO A 108 31.97 8.16 -6.58
CA PRO A 108 32.57 9.12 -5.65
C PRO A 108 31.71 9.40 -4.41
N LEU A 109 30.39 9.37 -4.54
CA LEU A 109 29.45 9.61 -3.43
C LEU A 109 29.40 8.43 -2.47
N ILE A 110 29.40 7.20 -2.99
CA ILE A 110 29.52 5.99 -2.15
C ILE A 110 30.82 6.05 -1.33
N VAL A 111 31.94 6.36 -1.97
CA VAL A 111 33.27 6.39 -1.32
C VAL A 111 33.37 7.50 -0.28
N LYS A 112 32.90 8.71 -0.59
CA LYS A 112 33.10 9.90 0.27
C LYS A 112 32.01 10.09 1.31
N ASP A 113 30.76 9.92 0.90
CA ASP A 113 29.60 10.39 1.67
C ASP A 113 28.87 9.26 2.38
N ILE A 114 29.02 8.00 1.94
CA ILE A 114 28.33 6.84 2.53
C ILE A 114 29.30 5.95 3.32
N LEU A 115 30.35 5.45 2.67
CA LEU A 115 31.26 4.46 3.27
C LEU A 115 32.45 5.09 4.01
N GLY A 116 32.96 6.23 3.56
CA GLY A 116 34.11 6.90 4.15
C GLY A 116 35.46 6.20 3.93
N PHE A 117 35.52 5.16 3.09
CA PHE A 117 36.74 4.45 2.71
C PHE A 117 36.79 4.15 1.21
N LYS A 118 38.00 3.87 0.70
CA LYS A 118 38.21 3.55 -0.72
C LYS A 118 37.62 2.17 -1.04
N VAL A 119 36.79 2.14 -2.07
CA VAL A 119 36.20 0.92 -2.64
C VAL A 119 36.52 0.88 -4.13
N GLU A 120 36.65 -0.32 -4.70
CA GLU A 120 36.85 -0.50 -6.13
C GLU A 120 35.61 -0.07 -6.93
N PHE A 121 35.82 0.48 -8.13
CA PHE A 121 34.73 0.89 -9.01
C PHE A 121 33.75 -0.24 -9.32
N GLN A 122 34.24 -1.48 -9.40
CA GLN A 122 33.42 -2.64 -9.71
C GLN A 122 32.34 -2.91 -8.66
N VAL A 123 32.61 -2.63 -7.38
CA VAL A 123 31.61 -2.75 -6.31
C VAL A 123 30.50 -1.70 -6.49
N SER A 124 30.87 -0.45 -6.79
CA SER A 124 29.88 0.60 -7.06
C SER A 124 29.07 0.31 -8.32
N LEU A 125 29.69 -0.22 -9.38
CA LEU A 125 28.99 -0.64 -10.58
C LEU A 125 27.97 -1.75 -10.28
N TYR A 126 28.35 -2.71 -9.43
CA TYR A 126 27.47 -3.79 -9.01
C TYR A 126 26.26 -3.28 -8.22
N ILE A 127 26.48 -2.41 -7.23
CA ILE A 127 25.39 -1.77 -6.45
C ILE A 127 24.44 -1.01 -7.39
N VAL A 128 24.97 -0.22 -8.33
CA VAL A 128 24.15 0.56 -9.27
C VAL A 128 23.38 -0.36 -10.23
N ALA A 129 23.94 -1.51 -10.61
CA ALA A 129 23.22 -2.50 -11.42
C ALA A 129 22.04 -3.12 -10.64
N VAL A 130 22.22 -3.44 -9.36
CA VAL A 130 21.12 -3.89 -8.49
C VAL A 130 20.02 -2.82 -8.39
N MET A 131 20.39 -1.54 -8.19
CA MET A 131 19.43 -0.44 -8.16
C MET A 131 18.66 -0.30 -9.48
N GLU A 132 19.33 -0.44 -10.62
CA GLU A 132 18.69 -0.37 -11.94
C GLU A 132 17.71 -1.51 -12.17
N TYR A 133 18.07 -2.73 -11.77
CA TYR A 133 17.19 -3.89 -11.86
C TYR A 133 15.87 -3.63 -11.10
N ILE A 134 15.96 -3.18 -9.84
CA ILE A 134 14.78 -2.87 -9.03
C ILE A 134 13.98 -1.71 -9.63
N SER A 135 14.66 -0.67 -10.15
CA SER A 135 14.00 0.42 -10.85
C SER A 135 13.17 -0.08 -12.04
N ALA A 136 13.74 -0.97 -12.84
CA ALA A 136 13.10 -1.55 -14.01
C ALA A 136 11.91 -2.41 -13.62
N ASP A 137 12.00 -3.15 -12.52
CA ASP A 137 10.91 -4.01 -12.03
C ASP A 137 9.72 -3.18 -11.53
N ILE A 138 9.97 -2.12 -10.75
CA ILE A 138 8.93 -1.16 -10.32
C ILE A 138 8.25 -0.52 -11.54
N LEU A 139 9.03 -0.04 -12.51
CA LEU A 139 8.49 0.59 -13.73
C LEU A 139 7.70 -0.40 -14.61
N LYS A 140 8.12 -1.67 -14.64
CA LYS A 140 7.42 -2.74 -15.36
C LYS A 140 6.09 -3.08 -14.71
N LEU A 141 6.08 -3.17 -13.39
CA LEU A 141 4.87 -3.41 -12.61
C LEU A 141 3.86 -2.26 -12.80
N ALA A 142 4.30 -1.01 -12.57
CA ALA A 142 3.47 0.17 -12.72
C ALA A 142 2.96 0.37 -14.15
N GLY A 143 3.81 0.17 -15.17
CA GLY A 143 3.36 0.32 -16.55
C GLY A 143 2.43 -0.80 -17.04
N ASN A 144 2.57 -2.03 -16.51
CA ASN A 144 1.58 -3.08 -16.73
C ASN A 144 0.23 -2.71 -16.08
N TYR A 145 0.25 -2.19 -14.85
CA TYR A 145 -0.94 -1.68 -14.17
C TYR A 145 -1.64 -0.58 -15.00
N VAL A 146 -0.90 0.45 -15.42
CA VAL A 146 -1.40 1.57 -16.25
C VAL A 146 -1.98 1.09 -17.58
N LYS A 147 -1.35 0.11 -18.24
CA LYS A 147 -1.89 -0.50 -19.47
C LYS A 147 -3.19 -1.25 -19.24
N ASN A 148 -3.32 -1.94 -18.10
CA ASN A 148 -4.52 -2.70 -17.78
C ASN A 148 -5.74 -1.78 -17.55
N ILE A 149 -5.52 -0.60 -16.95
CA ILE A 149 -6.54 0.45 -16.80
C ILE A 149 -6.66 1.35 -18.05
N ARG A 150 -5.91 1.05 -19.13
CA ARG A 150 -5.91 1.76 -20.43
C ARG A 150 -5.50 3.24 -20.34
N HIS A 151 -4.72 3.60 -19.34
CA HIS A 151 -4.05 4.89 -19.26
C HIS A 151 -2.79 4.90 -20.16
N VAL A 152 -2.34 6.08 -20.58
CA VAL A 152 -1.18 6.27 -21.48
C VAL A 152 0.02 6.90 -20.78
N GLU A 153 -0.14 7.24 -19.51
CA GLU A 153 0.84 7.96 -18.70
C GLU A 153 0.90 7.32 -17.31
N ILE A 154 2.11 7.12 -16.79
CA ILE A 154 2.40 6.62 -15.45
C ILE A 154 2.54 7.82 -14.52
N THR A 155 1.66 7.89 -13.52
CA THR A 155 1.66 8.90 -12.45
C THR A 155 2.32 8.35 -11.19
N CYS A 156 2.64 9.23 -10.23
CA CYS A 156 3.14 8.82 -8.91
C CYS A 156 2.15 7.90 -8.19
N GLN A 157 0.85 8.18 -8.29
CA GLN A 157 -0.20 7.35 -7.68
C GLN A 157 -0.23 5.94 -8.28
N ASP A 158 -0.03 5.81 -9.60
CA ASP A 158 0.01 4.50 -10.26
C ASP A 158 1.15 3.63 -9.74
N ILE A 159 2.32 4.23 -9.46
CA ILE A 159 3.46 3.53 -8.88
C ILE A 159 3.13 3.06 -7.46
N LYS A 160 2.54 3.93 -6.63
CA LYS A 160 2.14 3.59 -5.26
C LYS A 160 1.11 2.45 -5.22
N VAL A 161 0.08 2.51 -6.06
CA VAL A 161 -0.95 1.47 -6.15
C VAL A 161 -0.37 0.16 -6.66
N ALA A 162 0.49 0.23 -7.69
CA ALA A 162 1.13 -0.95 -8.25
C ALA A 162 2.04 -1.63 -7.22
N LEU A 163 2.87 -0.85 -6.52
CA LEU A 163 3.70 -1.35 -5.41
C LEU A 163 2.83 -1.97 -4.32
N PHE A 164 1.81 -1.28 -3.83
CA PHE A 164 0.93 -1.79 -2.77
C PHE A 164 0.27 -3.14 -3.11
N ALA A 165 0.00 -3.39 -4.39
CA ALA A 165 -0.54 -4.66 -4.86
C ALA A 165 0.51 -5.79 -4.96
N ASP A 166 1.80 -5.46 -5.03
CA ASP A 166 2.91 -6.41 -5.13
C ASP A 166 3.54 -6.69 -3.77
N LYS A 167 3.26 -7.88 -3.24
CA LYS A 167 3.75 -8.31 -1.92
C LYS A 167 5.28 -8.39 -1.83
N VAL A 168 5.96 -8.66 -2.94
CA VAL A 168 7.40 -8.90 -2.94
C VAL A 168 8.14 -7.56 -2.85
N LEU A 169 7.72 -6.56 -3.63
CA LEU A 169 8.27 -5.21 -3.53
C LEU A 169 7.79 -4.48 -2.27
N MET A 170 6.56 -4.70 -1.82
CA MET A 170 6.11 -4.13 -0.53
C MET A 170 6.92 -4.68 0.64
N ASP A 171 7.14 -5.98 0.72
CA ASP A 171 7.97 -6.57 1.78
C ASP A 171 9.42 -6.07 1.71
N MET A 172 9.93 -5.78 0.50
CA MET A 172 11.26 -5.23 0.30
C MET A 172 11.42 -3.80 0.84
N PHE A 173 10.47 -2.90 0.55
CA PHE A 173 10.56 -1.48 0.94
C PHE A 173 9.90 -1.16 2.28
N HIS A 174 8.89 -1.93 2.68
CA HIS A 174 8.08 -1.76 3.90
C HIS A 174 7.95 -3.07 4.71
N PRO A 175 9.08 -3.70 5.10
CA PRO A 175 9.07 -4.97 5.85
C PRO A 175 8.34 -4.89 7.20
N ASP A 176 8.24 -3.70 7.82
CA ASP A 176 7.61 -3.49 9.12
C ASP A 176 6.08 -3.22 9.02
N GLU A 177 5.56 -2.93 7.81
CA GLU A 177 4.14 -2.61 7.57
C GLU A 177 3.28 -3.85 7.25
N VAL A 178 3.91 -5.00 6.96
CA VAL A 178 3.19 -6.25 6.68
C VAL A 178 2.59 -6.86 7.97
N GLU A 179 3.12 -6.50 9.14
CA GLU A 179 2.54 -6.86 10.45
C GLU A 179 1.77 -5.72 11.14
N THR A 180 1.92 -4.47 10.70
CA THR A 180 1.31 -3.29 11.34
C THR A 180 0.45 -2.52 10.34
N SER A 181 -0.84 -2.82 10.35
CA SER A 181 -1.97 -2.00 9.90
C SER A 181 -1.67 -0.53 9.55
N VAL A 182 -1.94 -0.17 8.29
CA VAL A 182 -2.59 1.02 7.64
C VAL A 182 -2.63 2.41 8.34
N GLU A 183 -2.19 2.60 9.58
CA GLU A 183 -2.41 3.84 10.35
C GLU A 183 -1.16 4.70 10.54
N THR A 184 0.04 4.21 10.20
CA THR A 184 1.28 4.87 10.68
C THR A 184 1.88 5.93 9.75
N GLU A 185 1.43 6.07 8.50
CA GLU A 185 2.00 7.07 7.57
C GLU A 185 1.64 8.54 7.90
N THR A 186 0.80 8.82 8.90
CA THR A 186 0.41 10.20 9.26
C THR A 186 1.19 10.83 10.42
N LEU A 187 1.98 10.06 11.18
CA LEU A 187 2.47 10.53 12.49
C LEU A 187 3.90 11.13 12.53
N ILE A 188 4.67 11.12 11.43
CA ILE A 188 6.11 11.45 11.50
C ILE A 188 6.43 12.94 11.19
N SER A 189 5.42 13.80 11.02
CA SER A 189 5.67 15.25 10.82
C SER A 189 4.73 16.21 11.52
N GLN A 190 3.84 15.72 12.40
CA GLN A 190 2.99 16.61 13.17
C GLN A 190 3.68 17.00 14.46
N ALA A 191 3.76 18.31 14.71
CA ALA A 191 4.10 18.85 16.02
C ALA A 191 3.27 18.11 17.09
N ALA A 192 3.84 17.85 18.27
CA ALA A 192 3.14 17.14 19.35
C ALA A 192 1.78 17.80 19.61
N LEU A 193 0.71 17.10 19.20
CA LEU A 193 -0.67 17.58 19.34
C LEU A 193 -0.99 17.74 20.83
N THR A 194 -1.75 18.77 21.15
CA THR A 194 -2.31 18.95 22.48
C THR A 194 -3.37 17.88 22.75
N TYR A 195 -3.64 17.61 24.03
CA TYR A 195 -4.67 16.66 24.42
C TYR A 195 -6.03 16.94 23.76
N ASP A 196 -6.41 18.21 23.70
CA ASP A 196 -7.66 18.68 23.09
C ASP A 196 -7.73 18.37 21.58
N GLU A 197 -6.63 18.61 20.86
CA GLU A 197 -6.53 18.29 19.44
C GLU A 197 -6.64 16.78 19.18
N VAL A 198 -5.98 15.95 20.01
CA VAL A 198 -6.06 14.48 19.90
C VAL A 198 -7.49 13.98 20.15
N VAL A 199 -8.17 14.53 21.16
CA VAL A 199 -9.56 14.15 21.47
C VAL A 199 -10.49 14.54 20.32
N HIS A 200 -10.36 15.75 19.79
CA HIS A 200 -11.16 16.19 18.64
C HIS A 200 -10.90 15.38 17.37
N GLU A 201 -9.64 15.03 17.09
CA GLU A 201 -9.29 14.19 15.95
C GLU A 201 -9.89 12.78 16.08
N MET A 202 -9.80 12.18 17.28
CA MET A 202 -10.40 10.88 17.56
C MET A 202 -11.92 10.90 17.38
N MET A 203 -12.62 11.90 17.93
CA MET A 203 -14.07 12.04 17.77
C MET A 203 -14.46 12.26 16.30
N HIS A 204 -13.67 13.01 15.56
CA HIS A 204 -13.89 13.22 14.14
C HIS A 204 -13.68 11.93 13.33
N ALA A 205 -12.63 11.16 13.63
CA ALA A 205 -12.37 9.87 13.01
C ALA A 205 -13.50 8.86 13.30
N GLU A 206 -13.94 8.76 14.56
CA GLU A 206 -15.06 7.89 14.95
C GLU A 206 -16.36 8.31 14.24
N GLY A 207 -16.61 9.62 14.14
CA GLY A 207 -17.74 10.17 13.41
C GLY A 207 -17.69 9.88 11.90
N GLN A 208 -16.51 9.86 11.29
CA GLN A 208 -16.34 9.43 9.89
C GLN A 208 -16.60 7.94 9.74
N PHE A 209 -16.03 7.12 10.63
CA PHE A 209 -16.22 5.67 10.64
C PHE A 209 -17.70 5.29 10.74
N ILE A 210 -18.47 5.95 11.62
CA ILE A 210 -19.92 5.77 11.72
C ILE A 210 -20.65 6.07 10.41
N ARG A 211 -20.27 7.14 9.69
CA ARG A 211 -20.89 7.48 8.39
C ARG A 211 -20.62 6.41 7.34
N GLU A 212 -19.42 5.87 7.32
CA GLU A 212 -19.04 4.78 6.42
C GLU A 212 -19.82 3.50 6.74
N LEU A 213 -19.86 3.10 8.02
CA LEU A 213 -20.67 1.97 8.47
C LEU A 213 -22.15 2.16 8.13
N HIS A 214 -22.69 3.36 8.35
CA HIS A 214 -24.07 3.69 7.99
C HIS A 214 -24.30 3.52 6.48
N MET A 215 -23.36 3.99 5.65
CA MET A 215 -23.43 3.82 4.20
C MET A 215 -23.42 2.35 3.83
N ILE A 216 -22.52 1.54 4.40
CA ILE A 216 -22.47 0.09 4.16
C ILE A 216 -23.80 -0.55 4.54
N ILE A 217 -24.34 -0.21 5.71
CA ILE A 217 -25.59 -0.79 6.22
C ILE A 217 -26.79 -0.41 5.35
N LYS A 218 -26.95 0.86 4.98
CA LYS A 218 -28.13 1.34 4.25
C LYS A 218 -28.05 1.13 2.75
N VAL A 219 -26.88 1.36 2.15
CA VAL A 219 -26.68 1.34 0.71
C VAL A 219 -26.36 -0.08 0.24
N PHE A 220 -25.62 -0.87 1.03
CA PHE A 220 -25.17 -2.19 0.61
C PHE A 220 -25.93 -3.31 1.31
N ARG A 221 -26.02 -3.33 2.64
CA ARG A 221 -26.66 -4.44 3.37
C ARG A 221 -28.18 -4.47 3.21
N ALA A 222 -28.88 -3.34 3.37
CA ALA A 222 -30.34 -3.29 3.31
C ALA A 222 -30.95 -3.86 2.01
N PRO A 223 -30.40 -3.58 0.80
CA PRO A 223 -30.86 -4.22 -0.43
C PRO A 223 -30.76 -5.76 -0.44
N PHE A 224 -29.78 -6.36 0.23
CA PHE A 224 -29.67 -7.82 0.31
C PHE A 224 -30.78 -8.37 1.22
N VAL A 225 -31.07 -7.67 2.32
CA VAL A 225 -32.16 -8.01 3.25
C VAL A 225 -33.53 -7.89 2.58
N ASP A 226 -33.73 -6.87 1.74
CA ASP A 226 -34.98 -6.66 1.00
C ASP A 226 -35.23 -7.76 -0.05
N ALA A 227 -34.16 -8.24 -0.69
CA ALA A 227 -34.22 -9.27 -1.73
C ALA A 227 -34.15 -10.70 -1.14
N LYS A 228 -35.11 -11.02 -0.26
CA LYS A 228 -35.20 -12.33 0.43
C LYS A 228 -35.29 -13.53 -0.50
N GLU A 229 -35.78 -13.32 -1.72
CA GLU A 229 -35.85 -14.35 -2.77
C GLU A 229 -34.48 -14.69 -3.38
N LEU A 230 -33.49 -13.82 -3.20
CA LEU A 230 -32.15 -13.93 -3.80
C LEU A 230 -31.05 -14.23 -2.77
N PHE A 231 -31.22 -13.78 -1.52
CA PHE A 231 -30.23 -13.93 -0.46
C PHE A 231 -30.84 -14.56 0.80
N THR A 232 -30.13 -15.53 1.36
CA THR A 232 -30.46 -16.10 2.68
C THR A 232 -29.83 -15.28 3.81
N SER A 233 -30.29 -15.48 5.04
CA SER A 233 -29.63 -14.84 6.21
C SER A 233 -28.16 -15.21 6.31
N ASP A 234 -27.81 -16.49 6.11
CA ASP A 234 -26.41 -16.97 6.13
C ASP A 234 -25.55 -16.29 5.04
N ASP A 235 -26.11 -16.02 3.87
CA ASP A 235 -25.42 -15.27 2.82
C ASP A 235 -25.08 -13.85 3.27
N ILE A 236 -26.04 -13.17 3.91
CA ILE A 236 -25.89 -11.79 4.39
C ILE A 236 -24.90 -11.74 5.56
N ASP A 237 -25.03 -12.67 6.50
CA ASP A 237 -24.18 -12.74 7.69
C ASP A 237 -22.73 -13.07 7.32
N ARG A 238 -22.49 -13.88 6.28
CA ARG A 238 -21.11 -14.12 5.79
C ARG A 238 -20.47 -12.96 5.04
N ILE A 239 -21.28 -12.08 4.44
CA ILE A 239 -20.77 -10.93 3.68
C ILE A 239 -20.53 -9.75 4.61
N PHE A 240 -21.48 -9.50 5.51
CA PHE A 240 -21.49 -8.32 6.35
C PHE A 240 -21.06 -8.60 7.79
N SER A 241 -20.93 -9.87 8.21
CA SER A 241 -20.53 -10.26 9.56
C SER A 241 -21.38 -9.52 10.62
N ASN A 242 -20.77 -9.14 11.74
CA ASN A 242 -21.38 -8.40 12.83
C ASN A 242 -21.33 -6.87 12.64
N ILE A 243 -21.40 -6.36 11.40
CA ILE A 243 -21.30 -4.91 11.11
C ILE A 243 -22.34 -4.05 11.85
N LEU A 244 -23.52 -4.60 12.16
CA LEU A 244 -24.54 -3.88 12.91
C LEU A 244 -24.08 -3.65 14.36
N ASP A 245 -23.42 -4.63 14.96
CA ASP A 245 -22.93 -4.56 16.33
C ASP A 245 -21.75 -3.59 16.43
N ILE A 246 -20.87 -3.56 15.41
CA ILE A 246 -19.79 -2.57 15.30
C ILE A 246 -20.38 -1.16 15.15
N TYR A 247 -21.41 -0.98 14.33
CA TYR A 247 -22.08 0.32 14.19
C TYR A 247 -22.74 0.78 15.49
N GLU A 248 -23.44 -0.12 16.20
CA GLU A 248 -24.04 0.19 17.49
C GLU A 248 -22.98 0.54 18.54
N PHE A 249 -21.87 -0.22 18.57
CA PHE A 249 -20.70 0.09 19.39
C PHE A 249 -20.21 1.51 19.12
N SER A 250 -19.91 1.83 17.86
CA SER A 250 -19.32 3.13 17.49
C SER A 250 -20.24 4.30 17.80
N VAL A 251 -21.55 4.17 17.51
CA VAL A 251 -22.53 5.20 17.87
C VAL A 251 -22.62 5.40 19.38
N THR A 252 -22.59 4.31 20.15
CA THR A 252 -22.62 4.38 21.62
C THR A 252 -21.35 5.05 22.15
N PHE A 253 -20.20 4.64 21.63
CA PHE A 253 -18.90 5.15 22.04
C PHE A 253 -18.75 6.65 21.75
N LEU A 254 -19.07 7.08 20.53
CA LEU A 254 -19.05 8.50 20.18
C LEU A 254 -20.00 9.32 21.06
N GLY A 255 -21.19 8.78 21.39
CA GLY A 255 -22.12 9.43 22.31
C GLY A 255 -21.57 9.62 23.73
N LEU A 256 -20.79 8.66 24.24
CA LEU A 256 -20.10 8.79 25.52
C LEU A 256 -19.00 9.85 25.46
N LEU A 257 -18.25 9.91 24.35
CA LEU A 257 -17.22 10.92 24.13
C LEU A 257 -17.81 12.33 24.07
N ASP A 258 -18.90 12.52 23.29
CA ASP A 258 -19.62 13.79 23.21
C ASP A 258 -20.08 14.25 24.61
N ALA A 259 -20.68 13.36 25.39
CA ALA A 259 -21.12 13.68 26.76
C ALA A 259 -19.95 14.04 27.69
N ALA A 260 -18.83 13.31 27.60
CA ALA A 260 -17.64 13.58 28.40
C ALA A 260 -16.98 14.92 28.06
N VAL A 261 -17.07 15.37 26.80
CA VAL A 261 -16.58 16.69 26.35
C VAL A 261 -17.55 17.82 26.74
N GLU A 262 -18.86 17.59 26.67
CA GLU A 262 -19.87 18.61 27.01
C GLU A 262 -19.91 18.96 28.52
N VAL A 263 -19.59 18.00 29.41
CA VAL A 263 -19.72 18.15 30.87
C VAL A 263 -18.47 18.76 31.53
N VAL A 264 -17.43 19.08 30.76
CA VAL A 264 -16.16 19.60 31.30
C VAL A 264 -16.31 21.05 31.80
N ASP A 265 -15.90 21.30 33.05
CA ASP A 265 -15.77 22.67 33.58
C ASP A 265 -14.75 23.49 32.77
N GLU A 266 -15.03 24.78 32.56
CA GLU A 266 -14.11 25.71 31.86
C GLU A 266 -12.66 25.59 32.41
N GLY A 267 -11.74 25.11 31.56
CA GLY A 267 -10.30 25.02 31.85
C GLY A 267 -9.80 23.65 32.34
N LYS A 268 -10.65 22.62 32.41
CA LYS A 268 -10.23 21.21 32.63
C LYS A 268 -10.20 20.44 31.31
N GLN A 269 -9.55 19.28 31.32
CA GLN A 269 -9.53 18.34 30.19
C GLN A 269 -10.65 17.30 30.36
N PRO A 270 -11.34 16.89 29.29
CA PRO A 270 -12.34 15.83 29.34
C PRO A 270 -11.73 14.52 29.81
N ALA A 271 -12.41 13.80 30.70
CA ALA A 271 -11.95 12.50 31.21
C ALA A 271 -12.32 11.37 30.24
N ILE A 272 -11.79 11.43 29.02
CA ILE A 272 -12.13 10.49 27.93
C ILE A 272 -11.84 9.03 28.30
N GLY A 273 -10.90 8.77 29.22
CA GLY A 273 -10.59 7.44 29.72
C GLY A 273 -11.77 6.73 30.39
N GLU A 274 -12.68 7.48 31.03
CA GLU A 274 -13.89 6.91 31.67
C GLU A 274 -14.83 6.30 30.61
N CYS A 275 -14.88 6.87 29.40
CA CYS A 275 -15.65 6.31 28.29
C CYS A 275 -15.10 4.93 27.87
N PHE A 276 -13.78 4.77 27.83
CA PHE A 276 -13.16 3.48 27.53
C PHE A 276 -13.39 2.46 28.63
N GLU A 277 -13.30 2.89 29.89
CA GLU A 277 -13.57 2.05 31.06
C GLU A 277 -15.02 1.54 31.03
N GLU A 278 -16.01 2.40 30.80
CA GLU A 278 -17.42 2.01 30.70
C GLU A 278 -17.66 0.99 29.59
N MET A 279 -17.07 1.21 28.41
CA MET A 279 -17.19 0.27 27.28
C MET A 279 -16.51 -1.07 27.58
N ALA A 280 -15.39 -1.05 28.31
CA ALA A 280 -14.65 -2.26 28.70
C ALA A 280 -15.39 -3.05 29.80
N GLU A 281 -15.94 -2.39 30.82
CA GLU A 281 -16.76 -3.02 31.86
C GLU A 281 -17.99 -3.72 31.26
N GLY A 282 -18.58 -3.11 30.23
CA GLY A 282 -19.68 -3.70 29.47
C GLY A 282 -19.28 -4.80 28.49
N ALA A 283 -18.00 -5.19 28.43
CA ALA A 283 -17.44 -6.12 27.45
C ALA A 283 -17.77 -5.75 25.99
N ARG A 284 -17.98 -4.47 25.70
CA ARG A 284 -18.51 -4.03 24.39
C ARG A 284 -17.51 -4.16 23.26
N PHE A 285 -16.21 -4.17 23.57
CA PHE A 285 -15.13 -4.34 22.58
C PHE A 285 -15.08 -5.74 21.94
N GLU A 286 -15.77 -6.75 22.49
CA GLU A 286 -15.82 -8.11 21.94
C GLU A 286 -16.40 -8.18 20.51
N VAL A 287 -17.13 -7.14 20.09
CA VAL A 287 -17.59 -7.01 18.71
C VAL A 287 -16.43 -7.00 17.71
N TYR A 288 -15.29 -6.40 18.06
CA TYR A 288 -14.12 -6.37 17.18
C TYR A 288 -13.36 -7.70 17.16
N ASP A 289 -13.32 -8.43 18.28
CA ASP A 289 -12.76 -9.79 18.30
C ASP A 289 -13.59 -10.73 17.41
N THR A 290 -14.91 -10.64 17.52
CA THR A 290 -15.84 -11.40 16.66
C THR A 290 -15.57 -11.08 15.18
N TYR A 291 -15.51 -9.80 14.82
CA TYR A 291 -15.21 -9.36 13.47
C TYR A 291 -13.86 -9.87 12.98
N ALA A 292 -12.78 -9.65 13.75
CA ALA A 292 -11.43 -10.01 13.37
C ALA A 292 -11.29 -11.53 13.17
N ARG A 293 -11.87 -12.33 14.06
CA ARG A 293 -11.88 -13.79 13.95
C ARG A 293 -12.63 -14.29 12.72
N GLU A 294 -13.78 -13.71 12.42
CA GLU A 294 -14.57 -14.08 11.23
C GLU A 294 -13.86 -13.69 9.92
N GLN A 295 -13.21 -12.52 9.90
CA GLN A 295 -12.42 -12.08 8.75
C GLN A 295 -11.13 -12.90 8.56
N THR A 296 -10.51 -13.36 9.65
CA THR A 296 -9.23 -14.10 9.62
C THR A 296 -9.38 -15.62 9.52
N ALA A 297 -10.58 -16.16 9.76
CA ALA A 297 -10.87 -17.59 9.69
C ALA A 297 -10.51 -18.22 8.33
N SER A 298 -10.01 -19.47 8.35
CA SER A 298 -9.47 -20.18 7.19
C SER A 298 -10.47 -20.41 6.04
N VAL A 299 -11.77 -20.43 6.34
CA VAL A 299 -12.86 -20.52 5.35
C VAL A 299 -12.91 -19.29 4.43
N SER A 300 -12.36 -18.16 4.89
CA SER A 300 -12.24 -16.90 4.15
C SER A 300 -10.95 -16.81 3.31
N LYS A 301 -10.05 -17.83 3.36
CA LYS A 301 -8.75 -17.81 2.65
C LYS A 301 -8.84 -18.15 1.16
N GLN A 302 -9.88 -18.89 0.74
CA GLN A 302 -9.91 -19.48 -0.61
C GLN A 302 -10.10 -18.46 -1.73
N TYR A 303 -10.38 -17.20 -1.40
CA TYR A 303 -10.77 -16.18 -2.37
C TYR A 303 -10.00 -14.85 -2.27
N ARG A 304 -9.06 -14.69 -1.31
CA ARG A 304 -8.27 -13.45 -1.14
C ARG A 304 -7.36 -13.09 -2.32
N HIS A 305 -7.09 -14.02 -3.23
CA HIS A 305 -6.22 -13.82 -4.40
C HIS A 305 -6.93 -13.11 -5.58
N LEU A 306 -8.23 -12.80 -5.47
CA LEU A 306 -9.05 -12.24 -6.56
C LEU A 306 -9.65 -10.86 -6.28
N GLY A 307 -9.21 -10.14 -5.24
CA GLY A 307 -9.58 -8.73 -4.99
C GLY A 307 -11.05 -8.46 -4.62
N ILE A 308 -11.97 -9.36 -4.93
CA ILE A 308 -13.37 -9.41 -4.47
C ILE A 308 -13.71 -10.90 -4.39
N GLY A 309 -13.35 -11.51 -3.28
CA GLY A 309 -13.38 -12.95 -3.17
C GLY A 309 -13.83 -13.37 -1.80
N GLY A 310 -15.09 -13.76 -1.72
CA GLY A 310 -15.79 -14.27 -0.54
C GLY A 310 -17.19 -14.71 -0.98
N LYS A 311 -18.11 -14.90 -0.04
CA LYS A 311 -19.48 -15.35 -0.33
C LYS A 311 -20.20 -14.48 -1.38
N LEU A 312 -19.91 -13.17 -1.43
CA LEU A 312 -20.43 -12.24 -2.43
C LEU A 312 -20.07 -12.64 -3.86
N SER A 313 -18.83 -13.08 -4.10
CA SER A 313 -18.36 -13.50 -5.42
C SER A 313 -19.10 -14.75 -5.90
N GLU A 314 -19.29 -15.74 -5.01
CA GLU A 314 -20.10 -16.93 -5.28
C GLU A 314 -21.54 -16.58 -5.65
N LEU A 315 -22.15 -15.60 -4.95
CA LEU A 315 -23.51 -15.18 -5.21
C LEU A 315 -23.64 -14.42 -6.53
N LEU A 316 -22.66 -13.58 -6.88
CA LEU A 316 -22.64 -12.83 -8.14
C LEU A 316 -22.53 -13.74 -9.39
N LEU A 317 -22.05 -14.98 -9.23
CA LEU A 317 -22.07 -15.98 -10.31
C LEU A 317 -23.48 -16.52 -10.60
N ARG A 318 -24.46 -16.33 -9.71
CA ARG A 318 -25.85 -16.73 -9.95
C ARG A 318 -26.51 -15.69 -10.84
N THR A 319 -27.01 -16.11 -12.02
CA THR A 319 -27.65 -15.22 -12.99
C THR A 319 -28.73 -14.30 -12.39
N PRO A 320 -29.66 -14.77 -11.53
CA PRO A 320 -30.67 -13.90 -10.93
C PRO A 320 -30.10 -12.81 -10.02
N VAL A 321 -28.97 -13.09 -9.36
CA VAL A 321 -28.29 -12.14 -8.48
C VAL A 321 -27.51 -11.10 -9.30
N SER A 322 -26.79 -11.55 -10.33
CA SER A 322 -26.08 -10.65 -11.26
C SER A 322 -27.04 -9.65 -11.92
N ASP A 323 -28.20 -10.12 -12.40
CA ASP A 323 -29.18 -9.26 -13.07
C ASP A 323 -29.87 -8.30 -12.09
N TYR A 324 -30.12 -8.74 -10.86
CA TYR A 324 -30.60 -7.88 -9.77
C TYR A 324 -29.61 -6.74 -9.49
N PHE A 325 -28.31 -7.03 -9.41
CA PHE A 325 -27.30 -5.99 -9.21
C PHE A 325 -27.16 -5.07 -10.43
N LYS A 326 -27.26 -5.55 -11.66
CA LYS A 326 -27.23 -4.67 -12.86
C LYS A 326 -28.35 -3.63 -12.81
N VAL A 327 -29.58 -4.05 -12.51
CA VAL A 327 -30.75 -3.15 -12.44
C VAL A 327 -30.64 -2.18 -11.26
N ARG A 328 -30.15 -2.64 -10.11
CA ARG A 328 -30.05 -1.79 -8.90
C ARG A 328 -28.80 -0.91 -8.89
N LEU A 329 -27.68 -1.32 -9.52
CA LEU A 329 -26.48 -0.47 -9.72
C LEU A 329 -26.75 0.72 -10.63
N ASP A 330 -27.56 0.55 -11.68
CA ASP A 330 -28.00 1.68 -12.50
C ASP A 330 -28.76 2.72 -11.68
N TRP A 331 -29.53 2.27 -10.68
CA TRP A 331 -30.19 3.14 -9.70
C TRP A 331 -29.19 3.76 -8.71
N PHE A 332 -28.20 3.01 -8.23
CA PHE A 332 -27.12 3.51 -7.35
C PHE A 332 -26.26 4.59 -8.02
N LEU A 333 -25.86 4.40 -9.28
CA LEU A 333 -25.11 5.38 -10.07
C LEU A 333 -25.95 6.64 -10.36
N LEU A 334 -27.27 6.50 -10.49
CA LEU A 334 -28.19 7.64 -10.58
C LEU A 334 -28.29 8.43 -9.26
N CYS A 335 -28.33 7.74 -8.11
CA CYS A 335 -28.41 8.38 -6.79
C CYS A 335 -27.11 9.05 -6.35
N LEU A 336 -25.94 8.55 -6.80
CA LEU A 336 -24.63 9.13 -6.50
C LEU A 336 -24.26 10.33 -7.39
N GLY A 337 -25.15 10.78 -8.28
CA GLY A 337 -24.91 11.94 -9.15
C GLY A 337 -23.85 11.72 -10.24
N THR A 338 -23.30 10.52 -10.36
CA THR A 338 -22.31 10.16 -11.38
C THR A 338 -23.01 9.66 -12.63
N SER A 339 -23.51 10.60 -13.44
CA SER A 339 -23.87 10.28 -14.83
C SER A 339 -22.59 10.05 -15.64
N GLY A 340 -22.18 8.79 -15.76
CA GLY A 340 -21.38 8.36 -16.91
C GLY A 340 -20.17 7.50 -16.64
N ASP A 341 -20.32 6.33 -16.00
CA ASP A 341 -19.43 5.22 -16.34
C ASP A 341 -20.13 3.86 -16.19
N ARG A 342 -20.56 3.32 -17.34
CA ARG A 342 -21.40 2.12 -17.46
C ARG A 342 -20.63 0.80 -17.43
N ASN A 343 -19.34 0.79 -17.06
CA ASN A 343 -18.46 -0.36 -17.30
C ASN A 343 -17.77 -0.97 -16.07
N LEU A 344 -18.07 -0.50 -14.85
CA LEU A 344 -17.37 -0.98 -13.64
C LEU A 344 -17.69 -2.43 -13.23
N PHE A 345 -18.74 -3.06 -13.76
CA PHE A 345 -19.14 -4.44 -13.39
C PHE A 345 -19.49 -5.34 -14.57
N ASN A 346 -18.70 -5.30 -15.64
CA ASN A 346 -18.75 -6.34 -16.65
C ASN A 346 -17.97 -7.59 -16.18
N MET A 347 -18.53 -8.32 -15.21
CA MET A 347 -18.03 -9.62 -14.69
C MET A 347 -18.14 -10.78 -15.71
N ALA A 348 -18.06 -10.50 -17.01
CA ALA A 348 -18.07 -11.50 -18.08
C ALA A 348 -16.67 -11.81 -18.65
N HIS A 349 -15.62 -11.14 -18.17
CA HIS A 349 -14.24 -11.45 -18.54
C HIS A 349 -13.39 -11.64 -17.30
N VAL A 350 -13.49 -12.84 -16.72
CA VAL A 350 -12.36 -13.47 -16.04
C VAL A 350 -11.53 -14.12 -17.16
N PRO A 351 -10.38 -13.58 -17.56
CA PRO A 351 -9.46 -14.32 -18.41
C PRO A 351 -8.84 -15.41 -17.53
N GLN A 352 -9.20 -16.67 -17.79
CA GLN A 352 -8.35 -17.79 -17.44
C GLN A 352 -7.05 -17.65 -18.23
N VAL A 353 -5.96 -17.20 -17.61
CA VAL A 353 -4.62 -17.36 -18.19
C VAL A 353 -3.64 -17.60 -17.05
N PHE A 354 -3.07 -18.81 -17.05
CA PHE A 354 -1.86 -19.21 -16.32
C PHE A 354 -0.63 -18.49 -16.85
#